data_AF-X1MT69-F1
#
_entry.id   AF-X1MT69-F1
#
_cell.length_a   1.000
_cell.length_b   1.000
_cell.length_c   1.000
_cell.angle_alpha   90.00
_cell.angle_beta   90.00
_cell.angle_gamma   90.00
#
_symmetry.space_group_name_H-M   'P 1'
#
loop_
_entity.id
_entity.type
_entity.pdbx_description
1 polymer ?
#
loop_
_entity_poly.entity_id
_entity_poly.type
_entity_poly.pdbx_seq_one_letter_code
_entity_poly.pdbx_strand_id
1 'polypeptide(L)'
;YGLDFMPLPDVEWVKYDFKGKLLKLNHIFPEGIAIPKMFIGKNIIHLPTLKTHGHCQTTGAIKNAFGGLLKEVRHYAHKYIHEVLVDLMIMQKELHPGIFAVMDGTVCGDGAGPRTMVPKIKNFILASADSVAIDAVAAKMMGYNPMEIPYIRMCHEMGLGIGKLDEIEVIGEDISNISFGFKTKRSLVIWGDQMLRKGFLRFLEKPLLHSPLIIWAPFASNLYHDFLWYPTIGRKRIREFMKTEWGKLFEQY
;
A
#
# COMPACT_ATOMS: atom_id res chain seq x y z
N TYR A 1 22.03 -7.31 -14.41
CA TYR A 1 21.21 -8.54 -14.50
C TYR A 1 20.31 -8.59 -15.75
N GLY A 2 20.47 -7.71 -16.76
CA GLY A 2 19.71 -7.81 -18.01
C GLY A 2 18.18 -7.75 -17.85
N LEU A 3 17.68 -7.05 -16.83
CA LEU A 3 16.25 -6.86 -16.61
C LEU A 3 15.80 -5.60 -17.35
N ASP A 4 14.77 -5.73 -18.17
CA ASP A 4 14.16 -4.60 -18.86
C ASP A 4 13.16 -3.89 -17.95
N PHE A 5 13.24 -2.56 -17.89
CA PHE A 5 12.22 -1.74 -17.24
C PHE A 5 11.10 -1.43 -18.25
N MET A 6 9.88 -1.84 -17.90
CA MET A 6 8.70 -1.58 -18.73
C MET A 6 7.67 -0.75 -17.93
N PRO A 7 7.48 0.53 -18.28
CA PRO A 7 6.46 1.35 -17.64
C PRO A 7 5.06 0.83 -17.99
N LEU A 8 4.27 0.48 -16.97
CA LEU A 8 2.89 -0.03 -17.15
C LEU A 8 1.93 0.90 -17.91
N PRO A 9 2.09 2.24 -17.94
CA PRO A 9 1.28 3.08 -18.82
C PRO A 9 1.46 2.76 -20.31
N ASP A 10 2.61 2.23 -20.71
CA ASP A 10 3.01 2.06 -22.11
C ASP A 10 2.77 0.64 -22.64
N VAL A 11 2.19 -0.25 -21.82
CA VAL A 11 1.89 -1.64 -22.21
C VAL A 11 0.45 -1.79 -22.70
N GLU A 12 0.16 -2.91 -23.37
CA GLU A 12 -1.21 -3.25 -23.75
C GLU A 12 -2.06 -3.57 -22.51
N TRP A 13 -3.18 -2.86 -22.36
CA TRP A 13 -4.19 -3.15 -21.34
C TRP A 13 -5.42 -3.77 -21.97
N VAL A 14 -5.93 -4.85 -21.37
CA VAL A 14 -7.12 -5.57 -21.83
C VAL A 14 -8.16 -5.63 -20.72
N LYS A 15 -9.44 -5.60 -21.10
CA LYS A 15 -10.51 -5.92 -20.15
C LYS A 15 -10.41 -7.40 -19.78
N TYR A 16 -10.46 -7.68 -18.49
CA TYR A 16 -10.41 -9.04 -17.96
C TYR A 16 -11.68 -9.31 -17.15
N ASP A 17 -12.33 -10.42 -17.46
CA ASP A 17 -13.53 -10.86 -16.76
C ASP A 17 -13.14 -11.79 -15.60
N PHE A 18 -13.13 -11.23 -14.39
CA PHE A 18 -12.76 -11.96 -13.19
C PHE A 18 -13.90 -12.88 -12.76
N LYS A 19 -13.59 -14.18 -12.63
CA LYS A 19 -14.52 -15.19 -12.13
C LYS A 19 -14.72 -15.08 -10.62
N GLY A 20 -13.71 -14.59 -9.90
CA GLY A 20 -13.79 -14.35 -8.46
C GLY A 20 -14.83 -13.28 -8.10
N LYS A 21 -15.59 -13.50 -7.02
CA LYS A 21 -16.56 -12.53 -6.51
C LYS A 21 -15.85 -11.33 -5.89
N LEU A 22 -15.73 -10.24 -6.65
CA LEU A 22 -15.18 -8.97 -6.16
C LEU A 22 -16.20 -8.21 -5.29
N LEU A 23 -15.72 -7.60 -4.21
CA LEU A 23 -16.48 -6.87 -3.20
C LEU A 23 -16.87 -5.46 -3.67
N LYS A 24 -15.95 -4.72 -4.31
CA LYS A 24 -16.14 -3.31 -4.67
C LYS A 24 -15.66 -2.92 -6.04
N LEU A 25 -14.64 -3.56 -6.63
CA LEU A 25 -14.09 -3.13 -7.91
C LEU A 25 -15.11 -3.13 -9.05
N ASN A 26 -16.01 -4.12 -9.13
CA ASN A 26 -17.08 -4.13 -10.15
C ASN A 26 -18.05 -2.94 -10.01
N HIS A 27 -18.27 -2.44 -8.78
CA HIS A 27 -19.08 -1.24 -8.55
C HIS A 27 -18.33 0.05 -8.90
N ILE A 28 -17.00 0.06 -8.74
CA ILE A 28 -16.15 1.22 -9.05
C ILE A 28 -15.89 1.30 -10.57
N PHE A 29 -15.79 0.15 -11.24
CA PHE A 29 -15.50 0.00 -12.66
C PHE A 29 -16.63 -0.78 -13.37
N PRO A 30 -17.82 -0.18 -13.52
CA PRO A 30 -18.99 -0.86 -14.10
C PRO A 30 -18.77 -1.28 -15.56
N GLU A 31 -17.90 -0.57 -16.29
CA GLU A 31 -17.54 -0.87 -17.69
C GLU A 31 -16.53 -2.02 -17.84
N GLY A 32 -16.13 -2.63 -16.73
CA GLY A 32 -15.15 -3.70 -16.65
C GLY A 32 -13.78 -3.24 -16.16
N ILE A 33 -12.99 -4.20 -15.66
CA ILE A 33 -11.67 -3.97 -15.08
C ILE A 33 -10.62 -4.24 -16.16
N ALA A 34 -9.78 -3.24 -16.44
CA ALA A 34 -8.64 -3.39 -17.33
C ALA A 34 -7.38 -3.75 -16.55
N ILE A 35 -6.58 -4.66 -17.07
CA ILE A 35 -5.26 -5.06 -16.53
C ILE A 35 -4.19 -5.04 -17.62
N PRO A 36 -2.89 -4.99 -17.27
CA PRO A 36 -1.82 -5.25 -18.22
C PRO A 36 -1.96 -6.66 -18.80
N LYS A 37 -2.06 -6.80 -20.12
CA LYS A 37 -2.22 -8.11 -20.78
C LYS A 37 -1.09 -9.08 -20.43
N MET A 38 0.11 -8.54 -20.26
CA MET A 38 1.30 -9.31 -19.89
C MET A 38 1.21 -9.99 -18.51
N PHE A 39 0.28 -9.59 -17.63
CA PHE A 39 0.15 -10.19 -16.30
C PHE A 39 -0.53 -11.56 -16.33
N ILE A 40 -1.36 -11.84 -17.34
CA ILE A 40 -2.14 -13.07 -17.44
C ILE A 40 -1.20 -14.27 -17.56
N GLY A 41 -1.30 -15.21 -16.61
CA GLY A 41 -0.51 -16.44 -16.62
C GLY A 41 0.97 -16.26 -16.28
N LYS A 42 1.37 -15.10 -15.72
CA LYS A 42 2.75 -14.84 -15.29
C LYS A 42 2.88 -14.90 -13.77
N ASN A 43 4.01 -15.42 -13.30
CA ASN A 43 4.39 -15.27 -11.90
C ASN A 43 4.66 -13.81 -11.57
N ILE A 44 4.38 -13.40 -10.33
CA ILE A 44 4.66 -12.04 -9.84
C ILE A 44 5.53 -12.08 -8.60
N ILE A 45 6.51 -11.18 -8.56
CA ILE A 45 7.34 -10.93 -7.38
C ILE A 45 7.07 -9.50 -6.91
N HIS A 46 6.54 -9.35 -5.70
CA HIS A 46 6.36 -8.05 -5.07
C HIS A 46 7.61 -7.65 -4.29
N LEU A 47 8.04 -6.40 -4.47
CA LEU A 47 9.11 -5.78 -3.69
C LEU A 47 8.58 -4.58 -2.86
N PRO A 48 7.66 -4.79 -1.91
CA PRO A 48 7.09 -3.70 -1.12
C PRO A 48 8.06 -3.21 -0.05
N THR A 49 7.89 -1.97 0.40
CA THR A 49 8.58 -1.46 1.60
C THR A 49 7.66 -1.54 2.82
N LEU A 50 8.21 -1.92 3.98
CA LEU A 50 7.53 -1.96 5.27
C LEU A 50 7.26 -0.53 5.75
N LYS A 51 6.00 -0.09 5.74
CA LYS A 51 5.61 1.24 6.20
C LYS A 51 4.15 1.34 6.63
N THR A 52 3.88 2.39 7.40
CA THR A 52 2.54 2.82 7.81
C THR A 52 1.81 3.56 6.68
N HIS A 53 0.48 3.58 6.74
CA HIS A 53 -0.36 4.30 5.78
C HIS A 53 -1.64 4.85 6.41
N GLY A 54 -1.90 6.15 6.26
CA GLY A 54 -3.03 6.80 6.94
C GLY A 54 -4.43 6.29 6.57
N HIS A 55 -4.59 5.63 5.41
CA HIS A 55 -5.89 5.08 4.97
C HIS A 55 -6.15 3.62 5.38
N CYS A 56 -5.10 2.79 5.45
CA CYS A 56 -5.24 1.34 5.61
C CYS A 56 -4.33 0.78 6.71
N GLN A 57 -3.86 1.66 7.60
CA GLN A 57 -2.93 1.40 8.71
C GLN A 57 -1.50 1.06 8.28
N THR A 58 -1.33 0.11 7.37
CA THR A 58 -0.05 -0.40 6.88
C THR A 58 -0.02 -0.42 5.34
N THR A 59 1.17 -0.56 4.76
CA THR A 59 1.34 -1.05 3.39
C THR A 59 2.15 -2.33 3.40
N GLY A 60 1.98 -3.14 2.36
CA GLY A 60 2.73 -4.37 2.17
C GLY A 60 2.50 -4.95 0.78
N ALA A 61 2.67 -6.26 0.65
CA ALA A 61 2.57 -7.00 -0.60
C ALA A 61 1.22 -6.80 -1.29
N ILE A 62 0.12 -6.89 -0.54
CA ILE A 62 -1.24 -6.75 -1.07
C ILE A 62 -1.45 -5.37 -1.71
N LYS A 63 -1.04 -4.32 -0.99
CA LYS A 63 -1.18 -2.94 -1.48
C LYS A 63 -0.23 -2.63 -2.63
N ASN A 64 0.87 -3.36 -2.78
CA ASN A 64 1.79 -3.15 -3.90
C ASN A 64 1.10 -3.40 -5.25
N ALA A 65 0.19 -4.38 -5.31
CA ALA A 65 -0.61 -4.67 -6.50
C ALA A 65 -1.53 -3.52 -6.94
N PHE A 66 -1.88 -2.60 -6.02
CA PHE A 66 -2.69 -1.43 -6.32
C PHE A 66 -2.07 -0.53 -7.40
N GLY A 67 -0.74 -0.48 -7.49
CA GLY A 67 -0.04 0.29 -8.52
C GLY A 67 -0.03 -0.39 -9.89
N GLY A 68 -0.14 -1.72 -9.93
CA GLY A 68 -0.04 -2.50 -11.17
C GLY A 68 -1.38 -2.90 -11.80
N LEU A 69 -2.44 -3.03 -11.00
CA LEU A 69 -3.73 -3.55 -11.45
C LEU A 69 -4.81 -2.49 -11.65
N LEU A 70 -4.54 -1.22 -11.31
CA LEU A 70 -5.53 -0.13 -11.42
C LEU A 70 -4.98 1.02 -12.27
N LYS A 71 -5.46 1.11 -13.52
CA LYS A 71 -5.01 2.08 -14.54
C LYS A 71 -5.39 3.53 -14.19
N GLU A 72 -6.67 3.79 -13.92
CA GLU A 72 -7.22 5.15 -13.78
C GLU A 72 -8.35 5.19 -12.72
N VAL A 73 -8.74 6.38 -12.27
CA VAL A 73 -9.86 6.60 -11.30
C VAL A 73 -9.70 5.95 -9.90
N ARG A 74 -8.49 5.48 -9.58
CA ARG A 74 -8.11 4.85 -8.29
C ARG A 74 -8.41 5.68 -7.03
N HIS A 75 -8.69 6.97 -7.17
CA HIS A 75 -9.07 7.83 -6.05
C HIS A 75 -10.42 7.43 -5.42
N TYR A 76 -11.36 6.86 -6.19
CA TYR A 76 -12.60 6.29 -5.64
C TYR A 76 -12.36 5.03 -4.82
N ALA A 77 -11.33 4.25 -5.16
CA ALA A 77 -10.95 3.06 -4.41
C ALA A 77 -10.50 3.37 -2.98
N HIS A 78 -9.97 4.56 -2.69
CA HIS A 78 -9.60 4.94 -1.32
C HIS A 78 -10.77 4.96 -0.35
N LYS A 79 -12.02 5.15 -0.83
CA LYS A 79 -13.22 5.09 0.00
C LYS A 79 -13.44 3.68 0.57
N TYR A 80 -13.14 2.66 -0.23
CA TYR A 80 -13.33 1.24 0.12
C TYR A 80 -11.98 0.52 0.12
N ILE A 81 -10.94 1.16 0.66
CA ILE A 81 -9.56 0.69 0.47
C ILE A 81 -9.36 -0.73 0.96
N HIS A 82 -10.00 -1.14 2.07
CA HIS A 82 -9.80 -2.48 2.60
C HIS A 82 -10.45 -3.55 1.72
N GLU A 83 -11.67 -3.29 1.24
CA GLU A 83 -12.39 -4.16 0.32
C GLU A 83 -11.69 -4.24 -1.04
N VAL A 84 -11.16 -3.12 -1.53
CA VAL A 84 -10.36 -3.09 -2.76
C VAL A 84 -9.06 -3.87 -2.61
N LEU A 85 -8.39 -3.83 -1.46
CA LEU A 85 -7.19 -4.64 -1.23
C LEU A 85 -7.52 -6.15 -1.25
N VAL A 86 -8.67 -6.55 -0.74
CA VAL A 86 -9.16 -7.94 -0.85
C VAL A 86 -9.45 -8.28 -2.32
N ASP A 87 -10.11 -7.40 -3.06
CA ASP A 87 -10.36 -7.60 -4.50
C ASP A 87 -9.06 -7.78 -5.28
N LEU A 88 -8.03 -6.97 -4.97
CA LEU A 88 -6.71 -7.10 -5.57
C LEU A 88 -6.05 -8.44 -5.25
N MET A 89 -6.26 -9.01 -4.06
CA MET A 89 -5.79 -10.38 -3.75
C MET A 89 -6.50 -11.43 -4.58
N ILE A 90 -7.82 -11.33 -4.74
CA ILE A 90 -8.62 -12.24 -5.58
C ILE A 90 -8.10 -12.18 -7.02
N MET A 91 -7.97 -10.97 -7.57
CA MET A 91 -7.45 -10.75 -8.91
C MET A 91 -6.05 -11.34 -9.09
N GLN A 92 -5.14 -11.11 -8.13
CA GLN A 92 -3.78 -11.65 -8.22
C GLN A 92 -3.77 -13.18 -8.27
N LYS A 93 -4.55 -13.86 -7.42
CA LYS A 93 -4.64 -15.32 -7.42
C LYS A 93 -5.23 -15.88 -8.71
N GLU A 94 -6.13 -15.14 -9.36
CA GLU A 94 -6.72 -15.54 -10.65
C GLU A 94 -5.75 -15.33 -11.82
N LEU A 95 -4.94 -14.26 -11.78
CA LEU A 95 -4.02 -13.91 -12.87
C LEU A 95 -2.68 -14.64 -12.80
N HIS A 96 -2.16 -14.85 -11.60
CA HIS A 96 -0.78 -15.26 -11.39
C HIS A 96 -0.69 -16.69 -10.87
N PRO A 97 -0.08 -17.64 -11.62
CA PRO A 97 0.14 -19.01 -11.13
C PRO A 97 1.08 -19.08 -9.93
N GLY A 98 1.90 -18.05 -9.70
CA GLY A 98 2.79 -17.93 -8.56
C GLY A 98 2.90 -16.49 -8.10
N ILE A 99 2.81 -16.29 -6.79
CA ILE A 99 2.96 -14.99 -6.12
C ILE A 99 4.06 -15.16 -5.08
N PHE A 100 5.04 -14.26 -5.10
CA PHE A 100 6.07 -14.19 -4.07
C PHE A 100 6.28 -12.73 -3.67
N ALA A 101 6.57 -12.48 -2.40
CA ALA A 101 6.86 -11.16 -1.89
C ALA A 101 8.19 -11.16 -1.16
N VAL A 102 9.04 -10.19 -1.46
CA VAL A 102 10.26 -9.86 -0.71
C VAL A 102 10.10 -8.44 -0.21
N MET A 103 9.73 -8.28 1.05
CA MET A 103 9.46 -6.99 1.67
C MET A 103 10.73 -6.39 2.25
N ASP A 104 11.03 -5.17 1.82
CA ASP A 104 12.11 -4.36 2.34
C ASP A 104 11.72 -3.72 3.67
N GLY A 105 12.29 -4.22 4.76
CA GLY A 105 12.23 -3.65 6.10
C GLY A 105 13.58 -3.09 6.56
N THR A 106 14.49 -2.76 5.63
CA THR A 106 15.78 -2.15 5.97
C THR A 106 15.57 -0.73 6.46
N VAL A 107 14.87 0.08 5.67
CA VAL A 107 14.44 1.45 5.97
C VAL A 107 12.92 1.53 5.92
N CYS A 108 12.31 1.49 7.09
CA CYS A 108 10.87 1.49 7.26
C CYS A 108 10.27 2.91 7.32
N GLY A 109 8.99 3.04 6.99
CA GLY A 109 8.25 4.31 7.08
C GLY A 109 7.26 4.38 8.25
N ASP A 110 7.55 5.16 9.28
CA ASP A 110 6.67 5.38 10.43
C ASP A 110 5.89 6.72 10.31
N GLY A 111 4.72 6.82 10.94
CA GLY A 111 3.97 8.06 11.08
C GLY A 111 2.92 8.31 9.98
N ALA A 112 2.97 9.51 9.39
CA ALA A 112 1.95 10.01 8.48
C ALA A 112 2.26 9.65 7.01
N GLY A 113 2.29 8.34 6.73
CA GLY A 113 2.42 7.83 5.37
C GLY A 113 1.23 8.18 4.48
N PRO A 114 1.43 8.31 3.15
CA PRO A 114 2.65 7.89 2.44
C PRO A 114 3.71 8.99 2.25
N ARG A 115 3.41 10.26 2.49
CA ARG A 115 4.31 11.39 2.16
C ARG A 115 5.11 11.93 3.34
N THR A 116 4.53 12.04 4.53
CA THR A 116 5.15 12.77 5.66
C THR A 116 5.71 11.83 6.75
N MET A 117 6.37 10.77 6.28
CA MET A 117 6.89 9.69 7.12
C MET A 117 8.15 10.07 7.90
N VAL A 118 8.47 9.25 8.90
CA VAL A 118 9.71 9.23 9.64
C VAL A 118 10.45 7.95 9.22
N PRO A 119 11.62 8.04 8.57
CA PRO A 119 12.39 6.85 8.23
C PRO A 119 12.90 6.20 9.53
N LYS A 120 12.81 4.87 9.60
CA LYS A 120 13.26 4.05 10.73
C LYS A 120 14.10 2.90 10.20
N ILE A 121 15.39 2.88 10.53
CA ILE A 121 16.29 1.78 10.18
C ILE A 121 15.96 0.59 11.07
N LYS A 122 15.66 -0.55 10.45
CA LYS A 122 15.33 -1.81 11.13
C LYS A 122 16.12 -3.01 10.60
N ASN A 123 16.66 -2.93 9.38
CA ASN A 123 17.55 -3.95 8.81
C ASN A 123 16.92 -5.35 8.66
N PHE A 124 15.61 -5.41 8.35
CA PHE A 124 14.92 -6.67 8.07
C PHE A 124 14.63 -6.84 6.59
N ILE A 125 14.67 -8.07 6.11
CA ILE A 125 14.04 -8.49 4.86
C ILE A 125 13.06 -9.62 5.20
N LEU A 126 11.83 -9.50 4.75
CA LEU A 126 10.84 -10.55 4.90
C LEU A 126 10.59 -11.18 3.53
N ALA A 127 10.35 -12.48 3.48
CA ALA A 127 9.99 -13.16 2.24
C ALA A 127 8.87 -14.17 2.48
N SER A 128 7.92 -14.26 1.56
CA SER A 128 6.80 -15.20 1.65
C SER A 128 6.15 -15.43 0.30
N ALA A 129 5.61 -16.63 0.08
CA ALA A 129 4.68 -16.94 -1.01
C ALA A 129 3.22 -16.57 -0.67
N ASP A 130 2.92 -16.24 0.59
CA ASP A 130 1.62 -15.76 1.04
C ASP A 130 1.68 -14.26 1.38
N SER A 131 1.07 -13.45 0.51
CA SER A 131 0.97 -11.99 0.67
C SER A 131 0.17 -11.56 1.90
N VAL A 132 -0.75 -12.37 2.40
CA VAL A 132 -1.51 -12.10 3.64
C VAL A 132 -0.61 -12.35 4.84
N ALA A 133 0.13 -13.46 4.84
CA ALA A 133 1.02 -13.82 5.95
C ALA A 133 2.17 -12.81 6.12
N ILE A 134 2.82 -12.39 5.03
CA ILE A 134 3.90 -11.39 5.13
C ILE A 134 3.39 -10.03 5.61
N ASP A 135 2.19 -9.62 5.19
CA ASP A 135 1.57 -8.38 5.65
C ASP A 135 1.16 -8.48 7.13
N ALA A 136 0.70 -9.64 7.59
CA ALA A 136 0.38 -9.90 8.99
C ALA A 136 1.64 -9.88 9.88
N VAL A 137 2.71 -10.56 9.46
CA VAL A 137 4.00 -10.52 10.15
C VAL A 137 4.56 -9.10 10.19
N ALA A 138 4.52 -8.37 9.07
CA ALA A 138 4.97 -6.98 9.02
C ALA A 138 4.13 -6.08 9.95
N ALA A 139 2.80 -6.25 10.00
CA ALA A 139 1.92 -5.53 10.91
C ALA A 139 2.29 -5.79 12.37
N LYS A 140 2.54 -7.05 12.75
CA LYS A 140 3.01 -7.44 14.07
C LYS A 140 4.33 -6.75 14.42
N MET A 141 5.31 -6.83 13.53
CA MET A 141 6.63 -6.21 13.74
C MET A 141 6.52 -4.69 13.90
N MET A 142 5.59 -4.03 13.20
CA MET A 142 5.29 -2.60 13.39
C MET A 142 4.65 -2.29 14.75
N GLY A 143 4.10 -3.29 15.44
CA GLY A 143 3.41 -3.15 16.72
C GLY A 143 1.89 -3.09 16.60
N TYR A 144 1.32 -3.58 15.51
CA TYR A 144 -0.13 -3.69 15.32
C TYR A 144 -0.61 -5.13 15.50
N ASN A 145 -1.87 -5.29 15.91
CA ASN A 145 -2.56 -6.56 15.81
C ASN A 145 -3.01 -6.78 14.34
N PRO A 146 -2.52 -7.81 13.63
CA PRO A 146 -2.88 -8.04 12.23
C PRO A 146 -4.38 -8.22 12.01
N MET A 147 -5.06 -8.88 12.94
CA MET A 147 -6.50 -9.17 12.82
C MET A 147 -7.40 -7.96 13.10
N GLU A 148 -6.84 -6.87 13.64
CA GLU A 148 -7.53 -5.58 13.73
C GLU A 148 -7.45 -4.79 12.41
N ILE A 149 -6.56 -5.17 11.48
CA ILE A 149 -6.43 -4.54 10.18
C ILE A 149 -7.44 -5.17 9.22
N PRO A 150 -8.48 -4.43 8.76
CA PRO A 150 -9.62 -5.05 8.10
C PRO A 150 -9.29 -5.86 6.84
N TYR A 151 -8.32 -5.43 6.04
CA TYR A 151 -7.99 -6.15 4.80
C TYR A 151 -7.30 -7.49 5.07
N ILE A 152 -6.44 -7.56 6.11
CA ILE A 152 -5.77 -8.80 6.53
C ILE A 152 -6.81 -9.76 7.07
N ARG A 153 -7.67 -9.28 7.99
CA ARG A 153 -8.76 -10.07 8.56
C ARG A 153 -9.68 -10.63 7.47
N MET A 154 -10.18 -9.78 6.57
CA MET A 154 -11.06 -10.22 5.48
C MET A 154 -10.40 -11.23 4.55
N CYS A 155 -9.12 -11.03 4.18
CA CYS A 155 -8.40 -12.01 3.36
C CYS A 155 -8.29 -13.37 4.07
N HIS A 156 -8.00 -13.36 5.38
CA HIS A 156 -7.94 -14.57 6.18
C HIS A 156 -9.29 -15.28 6.28
N GLU A 157 -10.36 -14.55 6.64
CA GLU A 157 -11.72 -15.08 6.74
C GLU A 157 -12.23 -15.66 5.40
N MET A 158 -11.76 -15.14 4.27
CA MET A 158 -12.10 -15.62 2.92
C MET A 158 -11.17 -16.73 2.41
N GLY A 159 -10.19 -17.19 3.18
CA GLY A 159 -9.24 -18.23 2.76
C GLY A 159 -8.27 -17.77 1.66
N LEU A 160 -8.04 -16.46 1.51
CA LEU A 160 -7.11 -15.91 0.52
C LEU A 160 -5.64 -15.98 1.00
N GLY A 161 -5.41 -16.27 2.26
CA GLY A 161 -4.10 -16.46 2.88
C GLY A 161 -4.24 -16.45 4.40
N ILE A 162 -3.13 -16.57 5.12
CA ILE A 162 -3.14 -16.67 6.59
C ILE A 162 -2.82 -15.31 7.23
N GLY A 163 -3.76 -14.78 8.03
CA GLY A 163 -3.58 -13.49 8.72
C GLY A 163 -3.29 -13.61 10.21
N LYS A 164 -3.56 -14.78 10.81
CA LYS A 164 -3.31 -15.06 12.22
C LYS A 164 -1.89 -15.56 12.43
N LEU A 165 -1.21 -15.00 13.43
CA LEU A 165 0.22 -15.23 13.64
C LEU A 165 0.54 -16.64 14.16
N ASP A 166 -0.36 -17.24 14.94
CA ASP A 166 -0.23 -18.61 15.45
C ASP A 166 -0.39 -19.69 14.37
N GLU A 167 -0.93 -19.31 13.21
CA GLU A 167 -1.05 -20.17 12.02
C GLU A 167 0.08 -19.91 11.00
N ILE A 168 1.04 -19.01 11.31
CA ILE A 168 2.17 -18.66 10.42
C ILE A 168 3.46 -19.21 10.99
N GLU A 169 4.15 -20.06 10.22
CA GLU A 169 5.52 -20.48 10.51
C GLU A 169 6.50 -19.38 10.09
N VAL A 170 7.31 -18.91 11.03
CA VAL A 170 8.40 -17.95 10.76
C VAL A 170 9.73 -18.71 10.78
N ILE A 171 10.40 -18.71 9.64
CA ILE A 171 11.73 -19.31 9.48
C ILE A 171 12.78 -18.20 9.51
N GLY A 172 13.87 -18.41 10.27
CA GLY A 172 14.98 -17.47 10.39
C GLY A 172 15.02 -16.78 11.75
N GLU A 173 15.05 -15.45 11.76
CA GLU A 173 15.16 -14.67 13.01
C GLU A 173 13.88 -14.78 13.85
N ASP A 174 14.03 -14.98 15.16
CA ASP A 174 12.90 -15.00 16.09
C ASP A 174 12.31 -13.59 16.24
N ILE A 175 11.13 -13.41 15.65
CA ILE A 175 10.42 -12.14 15.70
C ILE A 175 9.48 -12.02 16.90
N SER A 176 9.36 -13.01 17.79
CA SER A 176 8.31 -13.08 18.82
C SER A 176 8.29 -11.86 19.74
N ASN A 177 9.47 -11.33 20.09
CA ASN A 177 9.62 -10.14 20.93
C ASN A 177 9.77 -8.83 20.15
N ILE A 178 9.66 -8.86 18.82
CA ILE A 178 9.79 -7.66 17.98
C ILE A 178 8.49 -6.86 17.98
N SER A 179 8.59 -5.60 18.38
CA SER A 179 7.59 -4.57 18.14
C SER A 179 8.29 -3.23 18.00
N PHE A 180 8.15 -2.59 16.84
CA PHE A 180 8.82 -1.33 16.54
C PHE A 180 8.10 -0.11 17.13
N GLY A 181 6.88 -0.29 17.66
CA GLY A 181 6.09 0.78 18.26
C GLY A 181 5.71 1.88 17.27
N PHE A 182 5.48 1.53 16.00
CA PHE A 182 5.09 2.49 14.98
C PHE A 182 3.72 3.08 15.29
N LYS A 183 3.52 4.34 14.90
CA LYS A 183 2.27 5.06 15.15
C LYS A 183 1.73 5.61 13.85
N THR A 184 0.77 4.91 13.24
CA THR A 184 0.05 5.42 12.08
C THR A 184 -0.62 6.74 12.44
N LYS A 185 -0.27 7.78 11.70
CA LYS A 185 -0.91 9.09 11.78
C LYS A 185 -1.56 9.41 10.45
N ARG A 186 -2.59 10.25 10.50
CA ARG A 186 -3.18 10.84 9.30
C ARG A 186 -2.53 12.21 9.11
N SER A 187 -2.03 12.50 7.91
CA SER A 187 -1.64 13.86 7.56
C SER A 187 -2.89 14.75 7.49
N LEU A 188 -2.74 16.08 7.52
CA LEU A 188 -3.86 17.00 7.34
C LEU A 188 -4.65 16.71 6.06
N VAL A 189 -3.93 16.37 4.98
CA VAL A 189 -4.52 16.00 3.69
C VAL A 189 -5.34 14.71 3.79
N ILE A 190 -4.80 13.66 4.41
CA ILE A 190 -5.50 12.37 4.58
C ILE A 190 -6.70 12.52 5.52
N TRP A 191 -6.55 13.28 6.60
CA TRP A 191 -7.64 13.56 7.52
C TRP A 191 -8.77 14.32 6.81
N GLY A 192 -8.45 15.35 6.02
CA GLY A 192 -9.42 16.10 5.22
C GLY A 192 -10.13 15.22 4.19
N ASP A 193 -9.39 14.40 3.44
CA ASP A 193 -9.96 13.44 2.49
C ASP A 193 -10.92 12.45 3.17
N GLN A 194 -10.57 11.93 4.34
CA GLN A 194 -11.45 11.03 5.09
C GLN A 194 -12.72 11.73 5.61
N MET A 195 -12.61 12.98 6.06
CA MET A 195 -13.77 13.76 6.48
C MET A 195 -14.74 14.02 5.32
N LEU A 196 -14.20 14.29 4.13
CA LEU A 196 -15.00 14.45 2.90
C LEU A 196 -15.65 13.15 2.43
N ARG A 197 -14.97 11.99 2.56
CA ARG A 197 -15.49 10.71 2.04
C ARG A 197 -16.38 9.95 3.02
N LYS A 198 -16.07 10.02 4.32
CA LYS A 198 -16.68 9.20 5.38
C LYS A 198 -17.15 9.99 6.60
N GLY A 199 -16.74 11.25 6.72
CA GLY A 199 -17.04 12.08 7.89
C GLY A 199 -18.22 13.04 7.67
N PHE A 200 -18.31 14.02 8.57
CA PHE A 200 -19.39 15.01 8.60
C PHE A 200 -19.38 15.95 7.38
N LEU A 201 -18.26 16.06 6.66
CA LEU A 201 -18.15 16.86 5.42
C LEU A 201 -18.61 16.10 4.17
N ARG A 202 -19.24 14.92 4.31
CA ARG A 202 -19.72 14.11 3.19
C ARG A 202 -20.70 14.84 2.26
N PHE A 203 -21.43 15.83 2.75
CA PHE A 203 -22.29 16.66 1.90
C PHE A 203 -21.50 17.46 0.85
N LEU A 204 -20.21 17.70 1.08
CA LEU A 204 -19.29 18.36 0.14
C LEU A 204 -18.53 17.38 -0.78
N GLU A 205 -18.73 16.06 -0.62
CA GLU A 205 -18.06 15.03 -1.43
C GLU A 205 -18.28 15.24 -2.93
N LYS A 206 -19.56 15.38 -3.33
CA LYS A 206 -19.94 15.57 -4.74
C LYS A 206 -19.38 16.88 -5.35
N PRO A 207 -19.54 18.07 -4.75
CA PRO A 207 -19.04 19.30 -5.36
C PRO A 207 -17.50 19.39 -5.40
N LEU A 208 -16.78 18.83 -4.41
CA LEU A 208 -15.32 18.94 -4.33
C LEU A 208 -14.56 17.81 -5.03
N LEU A 209 -15.11 16.58 -5.08
CA LEU A 209 -14.41 15.40 -5.63
C LEU A 209 -15.02 14.89 -6.95
N HIS A 210 -16.18 15.39 -7.37
CA HIS A 210 -16.85 15.00 -8.62
C HIS A 210 -17.21 16.19 -9.54
N SER A 211 -16.66 17.38 -9.29
CA SER A 211 -16.81 18.55 -10.18
C SER A 211 -15.45 19.07 -10.67
N PRO A 212 -15.40 20.03 -11.63
CA PRO A 212 -14.16 20.66 -12.10
C PRO A 212 -13.31 21.28 -10.98
N LEU A 213 -13.89 21.51 -9.80
CA LEU A 213 -13.19 21.98 -8.59
C LEU A 213 -12.23 20.95 -7.97
N ILE A 214 -12.17 19.72 -8.51
CA ILE A 214 -11.23 18.67 -8.05
C ILE A 214 -9.77 19.13 -8.09
N ILE A 215 -9.41 20.11 -8.93
CA ILE A 215 -8.07 20.70 -9.05
C ILE A 215 -7.57 21.27 -7.71
N TRP A 216 -8.48 21.76 -6.86
CA TRP A 216 -8.12 22.34 -5.56
C TRP A 216 -7.53 21.32 -4.59
N ALA A 217 -7.95 20.05 -4.63
CA ALA A 217 -7.46 19.03 -3.70
C ALA A 217 -5.99 18.64 -3.97
N PRO A 218 -5.56 18.32 -5.21
CA PRO A 218 -4.15 18.19 -5.56
C PRO A 218 -3.35 19.48 -5.30
N PHE A 219 -3.90 20.65 -5.61
CA PHE A 219 -3.22 21.92 -5.38
C PHE A 219 -2.94 22.16 -3.88
N ALA A 220 -3.96 22.04 -3.02
CA ALA A 220 -3.81 22.19 -1.57
C ALA A 220 -2.86 21.14 -0.98
N SER A 221 -2.91 19.90 -1.48
CA SER A 221 -1.97 18.85 -1.13
C SER A 221 -0.53 19.24 -1.49
N ASN A 222 -0.28 19.72 -2.71
CA ASN A 222 1.06 20.15 -3.14
C ASN A 222 1.54 21.36 -2.34
N LEU A 223 0.66 22.34 -2.07
CA LEU A 223 1.01 23.50 -1.23
C LEU A 223 1.47 23.06 0.16
N TYR A 224 0.70 22.18 0.82
CA TYR A 224 1.07 21.66 2.13
C TYR A 224 2.37 20.85 2.09
N HIS A 225 2.54 19.96 1.11
CA HIS A 225 3.70 19.08 1.08
C HIS A 225 4.98 19.78 0.65
N ASP A 226 4.93 20.57 -0.43
CA ASP A 226 6.11 21.10 -1.10
C ASP A 226 6.56 22.45 -0.53
N PHE A 227 5.61 23.29 -0.09
CA PHE A 227 5.91 24.63 0.41
C PHE A 227 5.92 24.73 1.93
N LEU A 228 5.17 23.89 2.64
CA LEU A 228 5.15 23.91 4.11
C LEU A 228 5.96 22.76 4.70
N TRP A 229 5.56 21.51 4.48
CA TRP A 229 6.14 20.36 5.18
C TRP A 229 7.58 20.07 4.75
N TYR A 230 7.85 20.06 3.44
CA TYR A 230 9.18 19.71 2.93
C TYR A 230 10.25 20.71 3.40
N PRO A 231 10.08 22.04 3.27
CA PRO A 231 11.11 22.99 3.71
C PRO A 231 11.32 23.01 5.22
N THR A 232 10.27 22.79 6.01
CA THR A 232 10.32 22.92 7.48
C THR A 232 10.70 21.63 8.20
N ILE A 233 10.15 20.50 7.79
CA ILE A 233 10.30 19.20 8.46
C ILE A 233 11.04 18.20 7.56
N GLY A 234 10.63 18.08 6.30
CA GLY A 234 11.14 17.09 5.36
C GLY A 234 12.65 17.21 5.15
N ARG A 235 13.15 18.40 4.82
CA ARG A 235 14.58 18.68 4.60
C ARG A 235 15.44 18.35 5.81
N LYS A 236 14.96 18.65 7.03
CA LYS A 236 15.68 18.28 8.25
C LYS A 236 15.77 16.76 8.38
N ARG A 237 14.66 16.04 8.21
CA ARG A 237 14.64 14.57 8.31
C ARG A 237 15.52 13.90 7.26
N ILE A 238 15.48 14.38 6.01
CA ILE A 238 16.32 13.86 4.94
C ILE A 238 17.80 14.07 5.29
N ARG A 239 18.20 15.29 5.67
CA ARG A 239 19.59 15.57 6.07
C ARG A 239 20.08 14.70 7.23
N GLU A 240 19.22 14.44 8.22
CA GLU A 240 19.59 13.52 9.31
C GLU A 240 19.66 12.07 8.84
N PHE A 241 18.76 11.63 7.96
CA PHE A 241 18.78 10.29 7.39
C PHE A 241 20.03 10.03 6.52
N MET A 242 20.46 11.02 5.73
CA MET A 242 21.66 10.91 4.89
C MET A 242 22.95 10.65 5.69
N LYS A 243 22.98 10.99 6.99
CA LYS A 243 24.14 10.70 7.86
C LYS A 243 24.26 9.22 8.27
N THR A 244 23.20 8.44 8.08
CA THR A 244 23.15 7.01 8.44
C THR A 244 23.88 6.13 7.43
N GLU A 245 24.09 4.86 7.74
CA GLU A 245 24.71 3.89 6.81
C GLU A 245 23.91 3.75 5.51
N TRP A 246 22.58 3.62 5.61
CA TRP A 246 21.68 3.60 4.45
C TRP A 246 21.67 4.92 3.68
N GLY A 247 21.80 6.04 4.39
CA GLY A 247 21.95 7.36 3.78
C GLY A 247 23.21 7.45 2.91
N LYS A 248 24.36 7.03 3.47
CA LYS A 248 25.64 7.01 2.75
C LYS A 248 25.64 6.01 1.59
N LEU A 249 25.04 4.84 1.77
CA LEU A 249 24.89 3.85 0.71
C LEU A 249 24.03 4.40 -0.44
N PHE A 250 22.96 5.13 -0.13
CA PHE A 250 22.13 5.78 -1.13
C PHE A 250 22.91 6.78 -2.01
N GLU A 251 23.93 7.45 -1.47
CA GLU A 251 24.80 8.36 -2.24
C GLU A 251 25.76 7.64 -3.20
N GLN A 252 25.91 6.31 -3.07
CA GLN A 252 26.84 5.52 -3.88
C GLN A 252 26.18 4.81 -5.08
N TYR A 253 24.83 4.75 -5.11
CA TYR A 253 24.07 4.19 -6.24
C TYR A 253 23.97 5.18 -7.41
#